data_AF-A0A3D4RLG3-F1
#
_entry.id   AF-A0A3D4RLG3-F1
#
_cell.length_a   1.000
_cell.length_b   1.000
_cell.length_c   1.000
_cell.angle_alpha   90.00
_cell.angle_beta   90.00
_cell.angle_gamma   90.00
#
_symmetry.space_group_name_H-M   'P 1'
#
loop_
_entity.id
_entity.type
_entity.pdbx_description
1 polymer ?
#
loop_
_entity_poly.entity_id
_entity_poly.type
_entity_poly.pdbx_seq_one_letter_code
_entity_poly.pdbx_strand_id
1 'polypeptide(L)'
;MTYSTNLPTVPATVNLTLTEMQRDKMTRLQAVTLMAAMRDRIHVQGKDSNGTPIGTYTPAYIRARIKAKRGTDNKVILSLTRALEDSYEVYPIENGYGIGFNTMESMQKARWCEDTYKKTIFAPTAEERALVKQIADDFIVKYCAS
;
A
#
# COMPACT_ATOMS: atom_id res chain seq x y z
N MET A 1 -2.04 -13.53 18.56
CA MET A 1 -2.57 -12.44 17.72
C MET A 1 -2.16 -12.77 16.30
N THR A 2 -3.11 -13.10 15.43
CA THR A 2 -2.85 -13.65 14.09
C THR A 2 -2.92 -12.52 13.07
N TYR A 3 -1.80 -12.19 12.43
CA TYR A 3 -1.72 -11.13 11.42
C TYR A 3 -1.74 -11.73 10.02
N SER A 4 -2.61 -11.21 9.16
CA SER A 4 -2.69 -11.57 7.74
C SER A 4 -1.87 -10.56 6.94
N THR A 5 -0.86 -11.02 6.20
CA THR A 5 -0.03 -10.21 5.29
C THR A 5 -0.40 -10.51 3.84
N ASN A 6 -0.44 -9.47 3.01
CA ASN A 6 -0.74 -9.51 1.58
C ASN A 6 0.53 -9.60 0.71
N LEU A 7 1.70 -9.77 1.32
CA LEU A 7 2.93 -10.08 0.61
C LEU A 7 3.06 -11.60 0.46
N PRO A 8 2.89 -12.17 -0.75
CA PRO A 8 3.28 -13.54 -0.99
C PRO A 8 4.80 -13.62 -0.82
N THR A 9 5.26 -14.53 0.03
CA THR A 9 6.66 -14.94 0.07
C THR A 9 7.04 -15.42 -1.34
N VAL A 10 7.82 -14.63 -2.07
CA VAL A 10 8.28 -14.97 -3.42
C VAL A 10 9.29 -16.13 -3.31
N PRO A 11 9.04 -17.31 -3.91
CA PRO A 11 10.02 -18.38 -3.94
C PRO A 11 10.73 -18.42 -5.30
N ALA A 12 12.07 -18.36 -5.29
CA ALA A 12 12.97 -19.19 -6.12
C ALA A 12 14.40 -18.63 -6.24
N THR A 13 15.35 -19.40 -5.68
CA THR A 13 16.60 -19.84 -6.34
C THR A 13 17.66 -18.80 -6.75
N VAL A 14 18.22 -18.10 -5.77
CA VAL A 14 19.66 -17.82 -5.71
C VAL A 14 20.08 -18.07 -4.26
N ASN A 15 21.07 -18.94 -4.00
CA ASN A 15 21.60 -19.24 -2.67
C ASN A 15 22.40 -18.05 -2.09
N LEU A 16 21.83 -16.85 -2.12
CA LEU A 16 22.33 -15.69 -1.39
C LEU A 16 21.64 -15.69 -0.03
N THR A 17 22.32 -16.21 0.98
CA THR A 17 21.93 -15.99 2.37
C THR A 17 22.17 -14.53 2.69
N LEU A 18 21.19 -13.67 2.41
CA LEU A 18 21.23 -12.28 2.83
C LEU A 18 21.46 -12.24 4.34
N THR A 19 22.41 -11.42 4.80
CA THR A 19 22.55 -11.15 6.24
C THR A 19 21.26 -10.51 6.76
N GLU A 20 20.99 -10.62 8.07
CA GLU A 20 19.85 -9.95 8.71
C GLU A 20 19.81 -8.46 8.39
N MET A 21 20.97 -7.79 8.44
CA MET A 21 21.09 -6.37 8.10
C MET A 21 20.74 -6.08 6.63
N GLN A 22 21.15 -6.94 5.69
CA GLN A 22 20.80 -6.78 4.27
C GLN A 22 19.30 -6.97 4.05
N ARG A 23 18.69 -7.97 4.70
CA ARG A 23 17.23 -8.19 4.65
C ARG A 23 16.45 -7.01 5.23
N ASP A 24 16.85 -6.52 6.40
CA ASP A 24 16.24 -5.35 7.05
C ASP A 24 16.26 -4.13 6.11
N LYS A 25 17.43 -3.76 5.59
CA LYS A 25 17.58 -2.62 4.67
C LYS A 25 16.77 -2.77 3.40
N MET A 26 16.82 -3.94 2.77
CA MET A 26 16.10 -4.21 1.52
C MET A 26 14.59 -4.14 1.72
N THR A 27 14.06 -4.85 2.72
CA THR A 27 12.62 -4.91 2.97
C THR A 27 12.07 -3.57 3.45
N ARG A 28 12.85 -2.78 4.19
CA ARG A 28 12.48 -1.40 4.55
C ARG A 28 12.38 -0.51 3.32
N LEU A 29 13.35 -0.58 2.40
CA LEU A 29 13.33 0.19 1.16
C LEU A 29 12.14 -0.19 0.28
N GLN A 30 11.87 -1.49 0.15
CA GLN A 30 10.70 -2.01 -0.55
C GLN A 30 9.39 -1.48 0.06
N ALA A 31 9.23 -1.59 1.38
CA ALA A 31 8.02 -1.16 2.08
C ALA A 31 7.78 0.35 1.97
N VAL A 32 8.81 1.19 2.15
CA VAL A 32 8.67 2.65 2.02
C VAL A 32 8.28 3.05 0.59
N THR A 33 8.91 2.43 -0.41
CA THR A 33 8.65 2.75 -1.82
C THR A 33 7.25 2.31 -2.24
N LEU A 34 6.86 1.09 -1.86
CA LEU A 34 5.53 0.56 -2.12
C LEU A 34 4.45 1.38 -1.41
N MET A 35 4.67 1.79 -0.15
CA MET A 35 3.74 2.64 0.59
C MET A 35 3.49 3.97 -0.13
N ALA A 36 4.55 4.61 -0.63
CA ALA A 36 4.43 5.86 -1.37
C ALA A 36 3.61 5.69 -2.67
N ALA A 37 3.89 4.64 -3.45
CA ALA A 37 3.16 4.33 -4.67
C ALA A 37 1.67 4.06 -4.40
N MET A 38 1.38 3.24 -3.38
CA MET A 38 0.00 2.92 -3.01
C MET A 38 -0.76 4.13 -2.47
N ARG A 39 -0.11 5.00 -1.69
CA ARG A 39 -0.72 6.24 -1.20
C ARG A 39 -1.14 7.14 -2.36
N ASP A 40 -0.28 7.34 -3.34
CA ASP A 40 -0.63 8.13 -4.53
C ASP A 40 -1.79 7.48 -5.31
N ARG A 41 -1.69 6.18 -5.60
CA ARG A 41 -2.73 5.43 -6.30
C ARG A 41 -4.10 5.55 -5.63
N ILE A 42 -4.18 5.38 -4.31
CA ILE A 42 -5.44 5.29 -3.57
C ILE A 42 -5.98 6.68 -3.19
N HIS A 43 -5.12 7.58 -2.72
CA HIS A 43 -5.54 8.86 -2.12
C HIS A 43 -5.48 10.04 -3.09
N VAL A 44 -4.81 9.89 -4.24
CA VAL A 44 -4.69 10.92 -5.28
C VAL A 44 -5.35 10.46 -6.58
N GLN A 45 -4.96 9.30 -7.11
CA GLN A 45 -5.49 8.81 -8.39
C GLN A 45 -6.89 8.20 -8.24
N GLY A 46 -7.22 7.62 -7.10
CA GLY A 46 -8.52 6.97 -6.84
C GLY A 46 -8.66 5.62 -7.53
N LYS A 47 -7.59 4.82 -7.57
CA LYS A 47 -7.53 3.53 -8.24
C LYS A 47 -7.39 2.35 -7.28
N ASP A 48 -8.04 1.25 -7.62
CA ASP A 48 -8.00 -0.03 -6.92
C ASP A 48 -6.72 -0.83 -7.27
N SER A 49 -6.58 -2.04 -6.72
CA SER A 49 -5.40 -2.90 -6.94
C SER A 49 -5.31 -3.47 -8.35
N ASN A 50 -6.34 -3.27 -9.19
CA ASN A 50 -6.32 -3.60 -10.62
C ASN A 50 -6.02 -2.36 -11.49
N GLY A 51 -5.71 -1.21 -10.87
CA GLY A 51 -5.46 0.04 -11.56
C GLY A 51 -6.73 0.72 -12.11
N THR A 52 -7.92 0.21 -11.76
CA THR A 52 -9.21 0.75 -12.22
C THR A 52 -9.78 1.74 -11.20
N PRO A 53 -10.67 2.67 -11.59
CA PRO A 53 -11.29 3.58 -10.63
C PRO A 53 -11.99 2.82 -9.49
N ILE A 54 -11.78 3.26 -8.25
CA ILE A 54 -12.45 2.67 -7.05
C ILE A 54 -13.97 2.82 -7.17
N GLY A 55 -14.42 3.96 -7.68
CA GLY A 55 -15.84 4.25 -7.90
C GLY A 55 -16.10 5.73 -8.12
N THR A 56 -17.37 6.12 -8.04
CA THR A 56 -17.83 7.51 -8.11
C THR A 56 -18.60 7.86 -6.84
N TYR A 57 -18.39 9.06 -6.30
CA TYR A 57 -19.12 9.58 -5.17
C TYR A 57 -20.58 9.87 -5.50
N THR A 58 -21.43 9.66 -4.50
CA THR A 58 -22.81 10.12 -4.58
C THR A 58 -22.86 11.64 -4.59
N PRO A 59 -23.86 12.27 -5.22
CA PRO A 59 -24.01 13.72 -5.23
C PRO A 59 -24.07 14.34 -3.82
N ALA A 60 -24.67 13.62 -2.86
CA ALA A 60 -24.71 14.04 -1.46
C ALA A 60 -23.31 14.12 -0.84
N TYR A 61 -22.45 13.14 -1.14
CA TYR A 61 -21.09 13.14 -0.64
C TYR A 61 -20.20 14.20 -1.31
N ILE A 62 -20.41 14.50 -2.61
CA ILE A 62 -19.72 15.60 -3.29
C ILE A 62 -20.03 16.93 -2.59
N ARG A 63 -21.29 17.18 -2.21
CA ARG A 63 -21.64 18.38 -1.42
C ARG A 63 -20.87 18.44 -0.09
N ALA A 64 -20.73 17.31 0.60
CA ALA A 64 -19.95 17.24 1.83
C ALA A 64 -18.45 17.53 1.58
N ARG A 65 -17.86 17.01 0.49
CA ARG A 65 -16.47 17.32 0.09
C ARG A 65 -16.25 18.79 -0.20
N ILE A 66 -17.16 19.41 -0.95
CA ILE A 66 -17.10 20.84 -1.29
C ILE A 66 -17.12 21.66 0.01
N LYS A 67 -18.03 21.33 0.94
CA LYS A 67 -18.07 21.96 2.27
C LYS A 67 -16.77 21.79 3.05
N ALA A 68 -16.12 20.63 2.92
CA ALA A 68 -14.81 20.34 3.51
C ALA A 68 -13.61 20.89 2.70
N LYS A 69 -13.85 21.69 1.64
CA LYS A 69 -12.81 22.25 0.75
C LYS A 69 -11.91 21.18 0.11
N ARG A 70 -12.48 20.01 -0.24
CA ARG A 70 -11.77 18.86 -0.84
C ARG A 70 -12.06 18.65 -2.34
N GLY A 71 -12.41 19.73 -3.04
CA GLY A 71 -12.68 19.72 -4.49
C GLY A 71 -14.05 19.20 -4.89
N THR A 72 -14.30 19.20 -6.20
CA THR A 72 -15.57 18.80 -6.85
C THR A 72 -15.44 17.49 -7.64
N ASP A 73 -14.26 16.87 -7.63
CA ASP A 73 -14.02 15.61 -8.34
C ASP A 73 -14.98 14.54 -7.80
N ASN A 74 -15.68 13.89 -8.74
CA ASN A 74 -16.66 12.86 -8.41
C ASN A 74 -16.00 11.49 -8.25
N LYS A 75 -14.74 11.29 -8.65
CA LYS A 75 -14.06 10.00 -8.47
C LYS A 75 -13.80 9.73 -7.00
N VAL A 76 -13.85 8.46 -6.62
CA VAL A 76 -13.56 8.04 -5.24
C VAL A 76 -12.06 8.15 -4.95
N ILE A 77 -11.69 9.10 -4.08
CA ILE A 77 -10.35 9.23 -3.48
C ILE A 77 -10.45 9.10 -1.96
N LEU A 78 -9.81 8.11 -1.36
CA LEU A 78 -9.98 7.80 0.07
C LEU A 78 -9.23 8.78 1.01
N SER A 79 -9.33 10.09 0.77
CA SER A 79 -8.53 11.15 1.43
C SER A 79 -9.36 12.15 2.25
N LEU A 80 -10.69 12.01 2.33
CA LEU A 80 -11.57 13.02 2.95
C LEU A 80 -11.13 13.43 4.37
N THR A 81 -10.85 12.45 5.24
CA THR A 81 -10.52 12.69 6.65
C THR A 81 -9.03 12.59 6.96
N ARG A 82 -8.17 12.29 5.97
CA ARG A 82 -6.75 11.89 6.11
C ARG A 82 -6.43 10.72 7.04
N ALA A 83 -7.33 10.31 7.93
CA ALA A 83 -7.12 9.21 8.87
C ALA A 83 -6.52 7.93 8.25
N LEU A 84 -6.97 7.52 7.06
CA LEU A 84 -6.40 6.37 6.35
C LEU A 84 -5.00 6.65 5.80
N GLU A 85 -4.75 7.85 5.28
CA GLU A 85 -3.44 8.28 4.77
C GLU A 85 -2.41 8.36 5.91
N ASP A 86 -2.80 8.99 7.02
CA ASP A 86 -1.95 9.27 8.18
C ASP A 86 -1.60 8.00 8.97
N SER A 87 -2.51 7.03 9.03
CA SER A 87 -2.28 5.75 9.74
C SER A 87 -1.59 4.69 8.90
N TYR A 88 -1.42 4.91 7.59
CA TYR A 88 -0.80 3.95 6.70
C TYR A 88 0.73 4.01 6.83
N GLU A 89 1.32 3.04 7.51
CA GLU A 89 2.71 3.09 7.95
C GLU A 89 3.46 1.80 7.61
N VAL A 90 4.79 1.93 7.58
CA VAL A 90 5.73 0.81 7.48
C VAL A 90 6.04 0.31 8.88
N TYR A 91 5.93 -1.00 9.11
CA TYR A 91 6.20 -1.63 10.41
C TYR A 91 7.14 -2.84 10.28
N PRO A 92 7.94 -3.13 11.31
CA PRO A 92 8.75 -4.33 11.34
C PRO A 92 7.87 -5.59 11.49
N ILE A 93 8.27 -6.66 10.81
CA ILE A 93 7.72 -8.02 10.91
C ILE A 93 8.87 -9.00 11.14
N GLU A 94 8.55 -10.24 11.51
CA GLU A 94 9.53 -11.28 11.87
C GLU A 94 10.69 -11.41 10.87
N ASN A 95 10.46 -11.17 9.57
CA ASN A 95 11.46 -11.29 8.51
C ASN A 95 11.66 -10.02 7.66
N GLY A 96 11.43 -8.83 8.22
CA GLY A 96 11.67 -7.57 7.51
C GLY A 96 10.65 -6.48 7.82
N TYR A 97 10.10 -5.83 6.80
CA TYR A 97 9.09 -4.78 6.94
C TYR A 97 7.84 -5.06 6.11
N GLY A 98 6.69 -4.68 6.64
CA GLY A 98 5.39 -4.66 5.97
C GLY A 98 4.78 -3.26 5.95
N ILE A 99 3.61 -3.15 5.33
CA ILE A 99 2.82 -1.92 5.28
C ILE A 99 1.41 -2.21 5.79
N GLY A 100 0.77 -1.24 6.43
CA GLY A 100 -0.60 -1.38 6.91
C GLY A 100 -0.99 -0.24 7.83
N PHE A 101 -2.01 -0.47 8.66
CA PHE A 101 -2.59 0.58 9.50
C PHE A 101 -2.14 0.45 10.95
N ASN A 102 -1.69 1.55 11.55
CA ASN A 102 -1.27 1.59 12.95
C ASN A 102 -2.43 1.63 13.96
N THR A 103 -3.67 1.80 13.49
CA THR A 103 -4.88 1.78 14.34
C THR A 103 -5.94 0.81 13.83
N MET A 104 -6.67 0.19 14.76
CA MET A 104 -7.77 -0.74 14.46
C MET A 104 -8.89 -0.04 13.69
N GLU A 105 -9.21 1.19 14.04
CA GLU A 105 -10.25 2.00 13.40
C GLU A 105 -9.93 2.24 11.92
N SER A 106 -8.67 2.52 11.59
CA SER A 106 -8.24 2.75 10.21
C SER A 106 -8.26 1.46 9.40
N MET A 107 -7.85 0.34 10.02
CA MET A 107 -7.98 -0.97 9.38
C MET A 107 -9.45 -1.34 9.12
N GLN A 108 -10.34 -1.14 10.10
CA GLN A 108 -11.77 -1.39 9.94
C GLN A 108 -12.37 -0.51 8.84
N LYS A 109 -11.96 0.76 8.77
CA LYS A 109 -12.39 1.69 7.73
C LYS A 109 -11.87 1.30 6.35
N ALA A 110 -10.63 0.82 6.24
CA ALA A 110 -10.08 0.31 5.00
C ALA A 110 -10.91 -0.89 4.49
N ARG A 111 -11.22 -1.85 5.37
CA ARG A 111 -12.10 -2.99 5.04
C ARG A 111 -13.49 -2.54 4.64
N TRP A 112 -14.08 -1.61 5.39
CA TRP A 112 -15.39 -1.05 5.04
C TRP A 112 -15.38 -0.39 3.65
N CYS A 113 -14.29 0.28 3.24
CA CYS A 113 -14.16 0.82 1.89
C CYS A 113 -14.15 -0.30 0.84
N GLU A 114 -13.36 -1.37 1.04
CA GLU A 114 -13.32 -2.51 0.13
C GLU A 114 -14.69 -3.20 0.03
N ASP A 115 -15.39 -3.37 1.16
CA ASP A 115 -16.74 -3.94 1.23
C ASP A 115 -17.79 -3.03 0.57
N THR A 116 -17.63 -1.71 0.68
CA THR A 116 -18.56 -0.73 0.09
C THR A 116 -18.45 -0.70 -1.42
N TYR A 117 -17.22 -0.67 -1.93
CA TYR A 117 -16.96 -0.55 -3.37
C TYR A 117 -16.84 -1.90 -4.07
N LYS A 118 -16.81 -3.02 -3.32
CA LYS A 118 -16.62 -4.39 -3.83
C LYS A 118 -15.34 -4.50 -4.66
N LYS A 119 -14.29 -3.82 -4.21
CA LYS A 119 -12.97 -3.76 -4.85
C LYS A 119 -11.87 -4.05 -3.83
N THR A 120 -10.83 -4.75 -4.27
CA THR A 120 -9.57 -4.81 -3.53
C THR A 120 -8.81 -3.51 -3.77
N ILE A 121 -8.59 -2.71 -2.74
CA ILE A 121 -8.04 -1.36 -2.82
C ILE A 121 -6.62 -1.32 -2.26
N PHE A 122 -6.42 -1.92 -1.08
CA PHE A 122 -5.17 -1.83 -0.31
C PHE A 122 -4.20 -2.99 -0.55
N ALA A 123 -4.45 -3.82 -1.57
CA ALA A 123 -3.43 -4.73 -2.10
C ALA A 123 -2.58 -4.02 -3.16
N PRO A 124 -1.29 -4.37 -3.30
CA PRO A 124 -0.46 -3.89 -4.40
C PRO A 124 -1.04 -4.27 -5.78
N THR A 125 -0.78 -3.47 -6.81
CA THR A 125 -1.00 -3.86 -8.21
C THR A 125 0.08 -4.81 -8.71
N ALA A 126 -0.05 -5.31 -9.94
CA ALA A 126 1.00 -6.11 -10.57
C ALA A 126 2.28 -5.30 -10.80
N GLU A 127 2.14 -4.03 -11.21
CA GLU A 127 3.23 -3.09 -11.42
C GLU A 127 3.91 -2.72 -10.10
N GLU A 128 3.14 -2.48 -9.04
CA GLU A 128 3.67 -2.22 -7.70
C GLU A 128 4.46 -3.42 -7.15
N ARG A 129 3.99 -4.65 -7.41
CA ARG A 129 4.76 -5.87 -7.07
C ARG A 129 6.03 -5.99 -7.90
N ALA A 130 5.97 -5.69 -9.20
CA ALA A 130 7.13 -5.72 -10.07
C ALA A 130 8.19 -4.69 -9.65
N LEU A 131 7.75 -3.48 -9.24
CA LEU A 131 8.62 -2.45 -8.68
C LEU A 131 9.35 -2.94 -7.42
N VAL A 132 8.62 -3.56 -6.49
CA VAL A 132 9.22 -4.13 -5.27
C VAL A 132 10.23 -5.23 -5.59
N LYS A 133 9.94 -6.07 -6.60
CA LYS A 133 10.89 -7.08 -7.06
C LYS A 133 12.15 -6.43 -7.65
N GLN A 134 11.99 -5.44 -8.52
CA GLN A 134 13.11 -4.72 -9.13
C GLN A 134 14.02 -4.09 -8.07
N ILE A 135 13.44 -3.48 -7.02
CA ILE A 135 14.20 -2.92 -5.90
C ILE A 135 15.06 -3.99 -5.21
N ALA A 136 14.53 -5.21 -5.02
CA ALA A 136 15.31 -6.30 -4.45
C ALA A 136 16.45 -6.74 -5.38
N ASP A 137 16.16 -6.91 -6.67
CA ASP A 137 17.16 -7.31 -7.66
C ASP A 137 18.32 -6.28 -7.71
N ASP A 138 17.98 -4.99 -7.78
CA ASP A 138 18.95 -3.87 -7.79
C ASP A 138 19.76 -3.82 -6.48
N PHE A 139 19.10 -4.05 -5.34
CA PHE A 139 19.77 -4.09 -4.03
C PHE A 139 20.78 -5.23 -3.97
N ILE A 140 20.41 -6.43 -4.43
CA ILE A 140 21.28 -7.60 -4.44
C ILE A 140 22.50 -7.37 -5.32
N VAL A 141 22.29 -6.87 -6.55
CA VAL A 141 23.39 -6.55 -7.47
C VAL A 141 24.34 -5.52 -6.86
N LYS A 142 23.80 -4.50 -6.19
CA LYS A 142 24.60 -3.41 -5.65
C LYS A 142 25.34 -3.75 -4.35
N TYR A 143 24.76 -4.58 -3.48
CA TYR A 143 25.22 -4.74 -2.10
C TYR A 143 25.53 -6.19 -1.69
N CYS A 144 25.26 -7.18 -2.56
CA CYS A 144 25.42 -8.60 -2.25
C CYS A 144 26.23 -9.38 -3.30
N ALA A 145 26.33 -8.89 -4.53
CA ALA A 145 27.18 -9.49 -5.55
C ALA A 145 28.63 -8.98 -5.40
N SER A 146 29.42 -9.70 -4.61
CA SER A 146 30.88 -9.59 -4.52
C SER A 146 31.49 -10.97 -4.41
#